data_AF-A0A2V8R4L4-F1
#
_entry.id   AF-A0A2V8R4L4-F1
#
_cell.length_a   1.000
_cell.length_b   1.000
_cell.length_c   1.000
_cell.angle_alpha   90.00
_cell.angle_beta   90.00
_cell.angle_gamma   90.00
#
_symmetry.space_group_name_H-M   'P 1'
#
loop_
_entity.id
_entity.type
_entity.pdbx_description
1 polymer ?
#
loop_
_entity_poly.entity_id
_entity_poly.type
_entity_poly.pdbx_seq_one_letter_code
_entity_poly.pdbx_strand_id
1 'polypeptide(L)'
;MRSGQLRKAFAAFAVAMLMLASLALAFKKGRAVFIEPTTAATITPSNQMPRVVLWAWERPVDLHFIDPRDTGVAFLARTIHLRTNEVVVRPRLQPLDLPEGTEVIAVARVESDQRTKPDLSAQQTDELAAAIAELARLPNVSSIQIDFDATRSERTFYHDLILAVRTRLPASVALSITALASWCSDDDWISDLPIDEAVPMLFRMGPDGRQIRNRLASGEEFPSRPCRNSYGISTDEPLRNLSAAKRLYVFNPGAWTEISVRAITDSRR
;
A
#
# COMPACT_ATOMS: atom_id res chain seq x y z
N MET A 1 -84.72 23.39 -18.48
CA MET A 1 -84.05 22.12 -18.07
C MET A 1 -83.46 21.44 -19.28
N ARG A 2 -82.29 20.80 -19.14
CA ARG A 2 -81.46 20.10 -20.14
C ARG A 2 -80.48 20.94 -20.99
N SER A 3 -79.39 21.42 -20.38
CA SER A 3 -78.15 21.73 -21.12
C SER A 3 -76.83 21.48 -20.34
N GLY A 4 -76.89 20.89 -19.13
CA GLY A 4 -75.74 20.77 -18.24
C GLY A 4 -74.96 19.43 -18.27
N GLN A 5 -75.47 18.38 -18.92
CA GLN A 5 -74.85 17.05 -18.88
C GLN A 5 -74.07 16.66 -20.15
N LEU A 6 -74.21 17.39 -21.26
CA LEU A 6 -73.49 17.05 -22.52
C LEU A 6 -72.08 17.64 -22.61
N ARG A 7 -71.71 18.62 -21.76
CA ARG A 7 -70.38 19.25 -21.78
C ARG A 7 -69.32 18.50 -20.96
N LYS A 8 -69.70 17.58 -20.07
CA LYS A 8 -68.76 16.81 -19.25
C LYS A 8 -68.23 15.54 -19.95
N ALA A 9 -68.91 15.04 -20.98
CA ALA A 9 -68.48 13.85 -21.72
C ALA A 9 -67.41 14.14 -22.80
N PHE A 10 -67.37 15.35 -23.37
CA PHE A 10 -66.36 15.72 -24.38
C PHE A 10 -65.01 16.14 -23.78
N ALA A 11 -64.97 16.64 -22.55
CA ALA A 11 -63.72 16.99 -21.88
C ALA A 11 -62.92 15.74 -21.43
N ALA A 12 -63.60 14.60 -21.20
CA ALA A 12 -62.95 13.37 -20.76
C ALA A 12 -62.25 12.60 -21.91
N PHE A 13 -62.64 12.83 -23.17
CA PHE A 13 -62.04 12.13 -24.32
C PHE A 13 -60.79 12.84 -24.88
N ALA A 14 -60.68 14.16 -24.72
CA ALA A 14 -59.52 14.93 -25.18
C ALA A 14 -58.28 14.74 -24.29
N VAL A 15 -58.45 14.40 -23.00
CA VAL A 15 -57.33 14.12 -22.09
C VAL A 15 -56.79 12.70 -22.26
N ALA A 16 -57.61 11.73 -22.70
CA ALA A 16 -57.18 10.34 -22.89
C ALA A 16 -56.36 10.11 -24.18
N MET A 17 -56.56 10.88 -25.26
CA MET A 17 -55.73 10.76 -26.47
C MET A 17 -54.39 11.50 -26.39
N LEU A 18 -54.28 12.57 -25.60
CA LEU A 18 -53.01 13.27 -25.36
C LEU A 18 -52.08 12.49 -24.41
N MET A 19 -52.61 11.56 -23.61
CA MET A 19 -51.83 10.64 -22.78
C MET A 19 -51.28 9.41 -23.54
N LEU A 20 -51.85 9.04 -24.70
CA LEU A 20 -51.40 7.88 -25.48
C LEU A 20 -50.48 8.23 -26.67
N ALA A 21 -50.54 9.46 -27.20
CA ALA A 21 -49.57 9.92 -28.21
C ALA A 21 -48.21 10.36 -27.59
N SER A 22 -48.18 10.56 -26.26
CA SER A 22 -46.95 10.87 -25.51
C SER A 22 -46.16 9.61 -25.11
N LEU A 23 -46.70 8.42 -25.37
CA LEU A 23 -46.09 7.15 -24.97
C LEU A 23 -45.35 6.41 -26.11
N ALA A 24 -45.36 6.94 -27.34
CA ALA A 24 -44.82 6.24 -28.51
C ALA A 24 -43.76 7.00 -29.32
N LEU A 25 -43.43 8.27 -29.02
CA LEU A 25 -42.37 8.99 -29.73
C LEU A 25 -41.36 9.61 -28.77
N ALA A 26 -40.09 9.33 -29.06
CA ALA A 26 -38.88 9.87 -28.45
C ALA A 26 -38.32 9.12 -27.22
N PHE A 27 -38.36 7.79 -27.27
CA PHE A 27 -37.14 7.01 -27.05
C PHE A 27 -36.05 7.47 -28.03
N LYS A 28 -35.34 8.56 -27.69
CA LYS A 28 -34.12 8.99 -28.39
C LYS A 28 -33.04 9.33 -27.36
N LYS A 29 -32.09 8.39 -27.23
CA LYS A 29 -30.72 8.58 -26.72
C LYS A 29 -30.57 9.21 -25.33
N GLY A 30 -31.28 8.67 -24.34
CA GLY A 30 -30.64 8.47 -23.04
C GLY A 30 -29.75 7.24 -23.16
N ARG A 31 -28.47 7.40 -23.53
CA ARG A 31 -27.48 6.37 -23.18
C ARG A 31 -27.50 6.36 -21.65
N ALA A 32 -28.25 5.45 -21.06
CA ALA A 32 -27.97 5.01 -19.71
C ALA A 32 -26.48 4.63 -19.76
N VAL A 33 -25.65 5.47 -19.16
CA VAL A 33 -24.32 5.05 -18.76
C VAL A 33 -24.63 4.02 -17.69
N PHE A 34 -24.83 2.79 -18.13
CA PHE A 34 -24.49 1.66 -17.31
C PHE A 34 -23.03 1.92 -16.96
N ILE A 35 -22.82 2.47 -15.76
CA ILE A 35 -21.57 2.31 -15.08
C ILE A 35 -21.54 0.80 -14.86
N GLU A 36 -21.00 0.09 -15.85
CA GLU A 36 -20.49 -1.25 -15.60
C GLU A 36 -19.70 -1.14 -14.30
N PRO A 37 -19.89 -2.04 -13.33
CA PRO A 37 -19.04 -2.04 -12.16
C PRO A 37 -17.62 -2.08 -12.70
N THR A 38 -16.90 -0.95 -12.57
CA THR A 38 -15.53 -0.80 -13.05
C THR A 38 -14.84 -2.02 -12.51
N THR A 39 -14.54 -2.96 -13.41
CA THR A 39 -13.84 -4.18 -13.06
C THR A 39 -12.63 -3.66 -12.32
N ALA A 40 -12.56 -3.95 -11.00
CA ALA A 40 -11.52 -3.44 -10.13
C ALA A 40 -10.23 -3.56 -10.92
N ALA A 41 -9.67 -2.42 -11.34
CA ALA A 41 -8.51 -2.40 -12.19
C ALA A 41 -7.53 -3.30 -11.47
N THR A 42 -7.24 -4.45 -12.07
CA THR A 42 -6.33 -5.40 -11.45
C THR A 42 -5.03 -4.63 -11.42
N ILE A 43 -4.68 -4.11 -10.23
CA ILE A 43 -3.43 -3.42 -10.04
C ILE A 43 -2.41 -4.47 -10.39
N THR A 44 -1.83 -4.32 -11.58
CA THR A 44 -0.80 -5.24 -12.04
C THR A 44 0.41 -4.84 -11.22
N PRO A 45 0.91 -5.69 -10.31
CA PRO A 45 2.11 -5.36 -9.56
C PRO A 45 3.19 -4.98 -10.56
N SER A 46 3.96 -3.91 -10.31
CA SER A 46 5.08 -3.58 -11.18
C SER A 46 5.99 -4.81 -11.24
N ASN A 47 5.99 -5.51 -12.37
CA ASN A 47 6.79 -6.71 -12.62
C ASN A 47 8.27 -6.35 -12.85
N GLN A 48 8.68 -5.16 -12.39
CA GLN A 48 10.02 -4.60 -12.54
C GLN A 48 10.83 -4.71 -11.26
N MET A 49 10.19 -4.69 -10.08
CA MET A 49 10.93 -4.78 -8.81
C MET A 49 11.61 -6.15 -8.67
N PRO A 50 12.95 -6.20 -8.51
CA PRO A 50 13.66 -7.45 -8.39
C PRO A 50 13.23 -8.30 -7.20
N ARG A 51 13.58 -9.59 -7.23
CA ARG A 51 13.23 -10.54 -6.17
C ARG A 51 13.99 -10.29 -4.88
N VAL A 52 15.15 -9.64 -4.92
CA VAL A 52 15.91 -9.23 -3.74
C VAL A 52 15.82 -7.71 -3.65
N VAL A 53 15.40 -7.21 -2.49
CA VAL A 53 15.35 -5.78 -2.20
C VAL A 53 16.18 -5.52 -0.94
N LEU A 54 17.25 -4.75 -1.07
CA LEU A 54 18.10 -4.38 0.07
C LEU A 54 17.47 -3.18 0.80
N TRP A 55 17.33 -3.28 2.12
CA TRP A 55 16.83 -2.19 2.94
C TRP A 55 17.99 -1.31 3.44
N ALA A 56 17.92 0.00 3.19
CA ALA A 56 18.98 0.97 3.47
C ALA A 56 18.54 2.01 4.53
N TRP A 57 19.04 1.83 5.77
CA TRP A 57 18.87 2.76 6.89
C TRP A 57 19.51 4.13 6.67
N GLU A 58 19.15 5.10 7.52
CA GLU A 58 19.72 6.45 7.53
C GLU A 58 21.17 6.42 8.02
N ARG A 59 22.06 6.04 7.11
CA ARG A 59 23.52 6.05 7.23
C ARG A 59 24.12 6.13 5.81
N PRO A 60 25.39 6.50 5.65
CA PRO A 60 26.06 6.38 4.36
C PRO A 60 25.98 4.94 3.85
N VAL A 61 25.49 4.76 2.63
CA VAL A 61 25.35 3.45 1.98
C VAL A 61 25.84 3.58 0.54
N ASP A 62 26.87 2.79 0.21
CA ASP A 62 27.35 2.60 -1.15
C ASP A 62 26.94 1.20 -1.63
N LEU A 63 26.19 1.16 -2.71
CA LEU A 63 25.72 -0.05 -3.38
C LEU A 63 26.07 -0.05 -4.87
N HIS A 64 27.04 0.74 -5.34
CA HIS A 64 27.43 0.76 -6.76
C HIS A 64 27.83 -0.62 -7.33
N PHE A 65 28.16 -1.57 -6.46
CA PHE A 65 28.54 -2.94 -6.82
C PHE A 65 27.36 -3.89 -7.09
N ILE A 66 26.10 -3.49 -6.85
CA ILE A 66 24.94 -4.37 -7.11
C ILE A 66 24.59 -4.42 -8.61
N ASP A 67 23.97 -5.52 -9.07
CA ASP A 67 23.37 -5.58 -10.41
C ASP A 67 21.91 -5.09 -10.33
N PRO A 68 21.55 -3.95 -10.96
CA PRO A 68 20.18 -3.40 -10.86
C PRO A 68 19.11 -4.32 -11.48
N ARG A 69 19.50 -5.36 -12.25
CA ARG A 69 18.58 -6.34 -12.84
C ARG A 69 18.13 -7.42 -11.85
N ASP A 70 18.93 -7.68 -10.82
CA ASP A 70 18.64 -8.73 -9.82
C ASP A 70 18.36 -8.19 -8.42
N THR A 71 18.74 -6.93 -8.15
CA THR A 71 18.67 -6.32 -6.83
C THR A 71 18.04 -4.93 -6.88
N GLY A 72 16.93 -4.77 -6.16
CA GLY A 72 16.29 -3.48 -5.89
C GLY A 72 16.72 -2.90 -4.54
N VAL A 73 16.36 -1.64 -4.27
CA VAL A 73 16.69 -0.97 -3.00
C VAL A 73 15.46 -0.29 -2.40
N ALA A 74 15.16 -0.60 -1.15
CA ALA A 74 14.24 0.18 -0.31
C ALA A 74 15.07 1.06 0.63
N PHE A 75 14.88 2.37 0.61
CA PHE A 75 15.69 3.28 1.42
C PHE A 75 14.85 4.17 2.31
N LEU A 76 15.33 4.40 3.53
CA LEU A 76 14.71 5.35 4.45
C LEU A 76 14.85 6.76 3.88
N ALA A 77 13.77 7.28 3.31
CA ALA A 77 13.70 8.58 2.66
C ALA A 77 13.25 9.68 3.64
N ARG A 78 12.33 9.35 4.55
CA ARG A 78 11.84 10.24 5.61
C ARG A 78 11.60 9.46 6.90
N THR A 79 11.92 10.09 8.02
CA THR A 79 11.38 9.72 9.34
C THR A 79 10.37 10.79 9.73
N ILE A 80 9.15 10.39 10.06
CA ILE A 80 8.05 11.29 10.38
C ILE A 80 7.56 10.98 11.79
N HIS A 81 7.70 11.94 12.70
CA HIS A 81 7.28 11.78 14.10
C HIS A 81 5.89 12.38 14.31
N LEU A 82 5.03 11.63 14.99
CA LEU A 82 3.71 12.06 15.43
C LEU A 82 3.74 12.36 16.93
N ARG A 83 3.36 13.58 17.33
CA ARG A 83 3.32 14.00 18.74
C ARG A 83 2.26 15.07 18.94
N THR A 84 1.45 14.98 20.00
CA THR A 84 0.31 15.91 20.21
C THR A 84 -0.46 16.11 18.89
N ASN A 85 -0.61 17.34 18.42
CA ASN A 85 -1.25 17.67 17.14
C ASN A 85 -0.26 17.88 15.97
N GLU A 86 1.03 17.60 16.16
CA GLU A 86 2.08 17.89 15.17
C GLU A 86 2.45 16.66 14.33
N VAL A 87 2.84 16.91 13.06
CA VAL A 87 3.54 15.98 12.18
C VAL A 87 4.92 16.54 11.86
N VAL A 88 5.98 15.91 12.38
CA VAL A 88 7.36 16.40 12.23
C VAL A 88 8.11 15.54 11.22
N VAL A 89 8.32 16.09 10.03
CA VAL A 89 9.01 15.41 8.93
C VAL A 89 10.50 15.68 8.97
N ARG A 90 11.31 14.61 8.95
CA ARG A 90 12.76 14.66 8.80
C ARG A 90 13.17 13.93 7.52
N PRO A 91 13.78 14.61 6.54
CA PRO A 91 14.30 13.93 5.36
C PRO A 91 15.55 13.12 5.73
N ARG A 92 15.88 12.13 4.91
CA ARG A 92 17.18 11.46 4.94
C ARG A 92 18.30 12.50 4.76
N LEU A 93 19.27 12.50 5.68
CA LEU A 93 20.45 13.39 5.61
C LEU A 93 21.75 12.69 5.24
N GLN A 94 21.69 11.40 4.89
CA GLN A 94 22.85 10.56 4.62
C GLN A 94 22.90 10.14 3.14
N PRO A 95 24.09 10.03 2.52
CA PRO A 95 24.20 9.66 1.12
C PRO A 95 23.70 8.23 0.87
N LEU A 96 23.22 8.00 -0.36
CA LEU A 96 22.85 6.70 -0.89
C LEU A 96 23.31 6.65 -2.34
N ASP A 97 24.23 5.74 -2.61
CA ASP A 97 25.00 5.65 -3.82
C ASP A 97 24.59 4.36 -4.56
N LEU A 98 23.93 4.50 -5.72
CA LEU A 98 23.30 3.41 -6.47
C LEU A 98 23.74 3.42 -7.94
N PRO A 99 23.83 2.24 -8.59
CA PRO A 99 24.01 2.18 -10.03
C PRO A 99 22.78 2.74 -10.77
N GLU A 100 22.99 3.23 -11.99
CA GLU A 100 21.89 3.72 -12.83
C GLU A 100 20.90 2.57 -13.14
N GLY A 101 19.60 2.88 -13.15
CA GLY A 101 18.55 1.90 -13.42
C GLY A 101 18.16 1.00 -12.25
N THR A 102 18.71 1.20 -11.05
CA THR A 102 18.19 0.54 -9.85
C THR A 102 16.73 0.92 -9.61
N GLU A 103 15.88 -0.09 -9.43
CA GLU A 103 14.50 0.11 -8.96
C GLU A 103 14.51 0.48 -7.47
N VAL A 104 13.91 1.63 -7.14
CA VAL A 104 13.97 2.20 -5.79
C VAL A 104 12.59 2.35 -5.15
N ILE A 105 12.49 1.92 -3.90
CA ILE A 105 11.34 2.11 -3.02
C ILE A 105 11.69 3.19 -1.99
N ALA A 106 10.94 4.30 -2.01
CA ALA A 106 11.08 5.34 -1.00
C ALA A 106 10.30 4.96 0.27
N VAL A 107 10.99 4.83 1.39
CA VAL A 107 10.39 4.44 2.66
C VAL A 107 10.14 5.68 3.54
N ALA A 108 8.90 5.81 4.03
CA ALA A 108 8.55 6.73 5.10
C ALA A 108 8.41 5.94 6.41
N ARG A 109 9.32 6.15 7.35
CA ARG A 109 9.19 5.60 8.71
C ARG A 109 8.35 6.53 9.56
N VAL A 110 7.25 6.02 10.12
CA VAL A 110 6.36 6.77 10.99
C VAL A 110 6.59 6.32 12.42
N GLU A 111 6.75 7.27 13.34
CA GLU A 111 6.97 6.99 14.76
C GLU A 111 6.05 7.84 15.63
N SER A 112 5.25 7.17 16.47
CA SER A 112 4.47 7.86 17.50
C SER A 112 5.33 8.11 18.74
N ASP A 113 5.38 9.37 19.17
CA ASP A 113 6.10 9.75 20.39
C ASP A 113 5.45 9.08 21.62
N GLN A 114 6.28 8.42 22.44
CA GLN A 114 5.81 7.67 23.60
C GLN A 114 5.53 8.55 24.82
N ARG A 115 6.18 9.71 24.92
CA ARG A 115 6.02 10.67 26.03
C ARG A 115 4.91 11.66 25.75
N THR A 116 4.84 12.12 24.50
CA THR A 116 3.90 13.13 24.04
C THR A 116 3.02 12.51 22.97
N LYS A 117 2.03 11.73 23.42
CA LYS A 117 1.17 10.93 22.55
C LYS A 117 0.50 11.80 21.46
N PRO A 118 0.42 11.32 20.21
CA PRO A 118 -0.30 12.02 19.16
C PRO A 118 -1.81 11.97 19.39
N ASP A 119 -2.51 12.99 18.88
CA ASP A 119 -3.97 13.08 18.91
C ASP A 119 -4.60 12.12 17.90
N LEU A 120 -3.85 11.71 16.87
CA LEU A 120 -4.31 10.88 15.76
C LEU A 120 -5.53 11.50 15.05
N SER A 121 -5.49 12.83 14.88
CA SER A 121 -6.58 13.61 14.32
C SER A 121 -6.63 13.53 12.79
N ALA A 122 -7.78 13.89 12.21
CA ALA A 122 -7.93 14.00 10.75
C ALA A 122 -6.93 14.98 10.13
N GLN A 123 -6.57 16.05 10.85
CA GLN A 123 -5.54 16.99 10.40
C GLN A 123 -4.17 16.30 10.32
N GLN A 124 -3.77 15.55 11.35
CA GLN A 124 -2.50 14.80 11.32
C GLN A 124 -2.51 13.74 10.23
N THR A 125 -3.64 13.06 9.99
CA THR A 125 -3.78 12.12 8.87
C THR A 125 -3.52 12.82 7.53
N ASP A 126 -4.10 14.00 7.32
CA ASP A 126 -3.95 14.77 6.08
C ASP A 126 -2.51 15.24 5.85
N GLU A 127 -1.89 15.81 6.89
CA GLU A 127 -0.50 16.29 6.89
C GLU A 127 0.50 15.14 6.64
N LEU A 128 0.32 14.02 7.35
CA LEU A 128 1.15 12.83 7.17
C LEU A 128 0.97 12.22 5.78
N ALA A 129 -0.27 12.12 5.28
CA ALA A 129 -0.55 11.59 3.95
C ALA A 129 0.08 12.46 2.85
N ALA A 130 0.01 13.78 2.99
CA ALA A 130 0.68 14.70 2.09
C ALA A 130 2.20 14.48 2.11
N ALA A 131 2.80 14.43 3.30
CA ALA A 131 4.24 14.20 3.45
C ALA A 131 4.72 12.86 2.88
N ILE A 132 3.92 11.79 2.98
CA ILE A 132 4.26 10.50 2.37
C ILE A 132 4.12 10.57 0.85
N ALA A 133 3.03 11.16 0.34
CA ALA A 133 2.77 11.21 -1.10
C ALA A 133 3.81 12.03 -1.88
N GLU A 134 4.45 13.02 -1.24
CA GLU A 134 5.55 13.77 -1.84
C GLU A 134 6.77 12.92 -2.21
N LEU A 135 6.96 11.76 -1.59
CA LEU A 135 8.05 10.84 -1.94
C LEU A 135 7.97 10.36 -3.39
N ALA A 136 6.77 10.36 -3.99
CA ALA A 136 6.58 10.01 -5.40
C ALA A 136 7.23 11.01 -6.37
N ARG A 137 7.64 12.19 -5.90
CA ARG A 137 8.34 13.20 -6.70
C ARG A 137 9.86 13.03 -6.69
N LEU A 138 10.38 12.11 -5.87
CA LEU A 138 11.81 11.82 -5.85
C LEU A 138 12.21 11.13 -7.16
N PRO A 139 13.43 11.39 -7.67
CA PRO A 139 13.90 10.77 -8.89
C PRO A 139 13.94 9.24 -8.75
N ASN A 140 13.56 8.55 -9.82
CA ASN A 140 13.64 7.08 -9.95
C ASN A 140 12.84 6.29 -8.90
N VAL A 141 11.88 6.92 -8.21
CA VAL A 141 10.97 6.24 -7.27
C VAL A 141 9.75 5.71 -8.03
N SER A 142 9.60 4.38 -8.05
CA SER A 142 8.45 3.67 -8.64
C SER A 142 7.48 3.12 -7.60
N SER A 143 7.88 3.12 -6.32
CA SER A 143 7.11 2.58 -5.21
C SER A 143 7.38 3.34 -3.91
N ILE A 144 6.35 3.42 -3.06
CA ILE A 144 6.45 3.96 -1.70
C ILE A 144 6.15 2.85 -0.71
N GLN A 145 6.89 2.83 0.40
CA GLN A 145 6.63 1.94 1.52
C GLN A 145 6.42 2.75 2.80
N ILE A 146 5.36 2.44 3.54
CA ILE A 146 5.15 2.99 4.89
C ILE A 146 5.69 1.99 5.89
N ASP A 147 6.64 2.44 6.73
CA ASP A 147 7.17 1.67 7.84
C ASP A 147 6.60 2.20 9.15
N PHE A 148 5.53 1.57 9.65
CA PHE A 148 4.85 1.98 10.88
C PHE A 148 4.40 0.78 11.70
N ASP A 149 5.02 0.58 12.86
CA ASP A 149 4.66 -0.46 13.83
C ASP A 149 3.44 -0.05 14.67
N ALA A 150 2.30 0.19 13.99
CA ALA A 150 1.08 0.68 14.62
C ALA A 150 0.58 -0.25 15.73
N THR A 151 0.35 0.32 16.91
CA THR A 151 -0.36 -0.35 18.00
C THR A 151 -1.81 -0.61 17.62
N ARG A 152 -2.50 -1.48 18.36
CA ARG A 152 -3.93 -1.76 18.13
C ARG A 152 -4.80 -0.49 18.17
N SER A 153 -4.49 0.46 19.05
CA SER A 153 -5.17 1.75 19.16
C SER A 153 -4.93 2.69 17.98
N GLU A 154 -3.84 2.50 17.23
CA GLU A 154 -3.46 3.35 16.09
C GLU A 154 -4.01 2.84 14.75
N ARG A 155 -4.64 1.66 14.71
CA ARG A 155 -5.06 1.01 13.45
C ARG A 155 -6.10 1.79 12.67
N THR A 156 -7.10 2.38 13.34
CA THR A 156 -8.09 3.22 12.64
C THR A 156 -7.39 4.40 11.97
N PHE A 157 -6.49 5.07 12.69
CA PHE A 157 -5.68 6.14 12.13
C PHE A 157 -4.81 5.65 10.96
N TYR A 158 -4.14 4.51 11.10
CA TYR A 158 -3.27 3.98 10.06
C TYR A 158 -4.05 3.55 8.80
N HIS A 159 -5.23 2.96 8.97
CA HIS A 159 -6.15 2.66 7.88
C HIS A 159 -6.54 3.93 7.10
N ASP A 160 -6.97 4.97 7.82
CA ASP A 160 -7.35 6.26 7.23
C ASP A 160 -6.17 6.94 6.54
N LEU A 161 -4.97 6.83 7.11
CA LEU A 161 -3.72 7.30 6.51
C LEU A 161 -3.46 6.60 5.17
N ILE A 162 -3.55 5.27 5.12
CA ILE A 162 -3.28 4.50 3.90
C ILE A 162 -4.28 4.88 2.79
N LEU A 163 -5.57 5.04 3.12
CA LEU A 163 -6.57 5.55 2.17
C LEU A 163 -6.22 6.95 1.66
N ALA A 164 -5.84 7.84 2.57
CA ALA A 164 -5.46 9.20 2.26
C ALA A 164 -4.20 9.28 1.38
N VAL A 165 -3.19 8.44 1.63
CA VAL A 165 -1.98 8.32 0.79
C VAL A 165 -2.35 7.76 -0.58
N ARG A 166 -3.10 6.66 -0.63
CA ARG A 166 -3.47 6.02 -1.91
C ARG A 166 -4.23 6.97 -2.84
N THR A 167 -5.11 7.81 -2.28
CA THR A 167 -5.88 8.83 -3.03
C THR A 167 -4.98 9.92 -3.64
N ARG A 168 -3.84 10.21 -3.02
CA ARG A 168 -2.89 11.25 -3.48
C ARG A 168 -1.88 10.70 -4.49
N LEU A 169 -1.63 9.41 -4.49
CA LEU A 169 -0.61 8.78 -5.32
C LEU A 169 -1.11 8.46 -6.73
N PRO A 170 -0.33 8.73 -7.80
CA PRO A 170 -0.64 8.24 -9.14
C PRO A 170 -0.83 6.72 -9.14
N ALA A 171 -1.73 6.20 -9.97
CA ALA A 171 -1.98 4.76 -10.09
C ALA A 171 -0.74 3.95 -10.52
N SER A 172 0.24 4.61 -11.14
CA SER A 172 1.52 4.00 -11.53
C SER A 172 2.52 3.83 -10.37
N VAL A 173 2.27 4.45 -9.22
CA VAL A 173 3.14 4.34 -8.03
C VAL A 173 2.55 3.29 -7.10
N ALA A 174 3.33 2.22 -6.86
CA ALA A 174 2.94 1.19 -5.93
C ALA A 174 3.00 1.70 -4.48
N LEU A 175 2.09 1.22 -3.63
CA LEU A 175 2.04 1.51 -2.21
C LEU A 175 2.15 0.20 -1.42
N SER A 176 3.18 0.09 -0.60
CA SER A 176 3.40 -1.06 0.28
C SER A 176 3.55 -0.63 1.74
N ILE A 177 3.52 -1.60 2.65
CA ILE A 177 3.82 -1.39 4.07
C ILE A 177 4.82 -2.44 4.57
N THR A 178 5.63 -2.09 5.56
CA THR A 178 6.16 -3.13 6.46
C THR A 178 5.03 -3.59 7.38
N ALA A 179 5.03 -4.87 7.74
CA ALA A 179 4.00 -5.44 8.59
C ALA A 179 4.61 -6.34 9.65
N LEU A 180 4.09 -6.27 10.88
CA LEU A 180 4.33 -7.31 11.86
C LEU A 180 3.80 -8.63 11.31
N ALA A 181 4.57 -9.71 11.42
CA ALA A 181 4.17 -11.01 10.88
C ALA A 181 2.83 -11.52 11.46
N SER A 182 2.46 -11.09 12.68
CA SER A 182 1.16 -11.40 13.29
C SER A 182 -0.03 -10.79 12.54
N TRP A 183 0.13 -9.61 11.92
CA TRP A 183 -0.92 -8.99 11.09
C TRP A 183 -1.24 -9.82 9.84
N CYS A 184 -0.27 -10.60 9.37
CA CYS A 184 -0.41 -11.45 8.20
C CYS A 184 -1.00 -12.82 8.51
N SER A 185 -1.14 -13.17 9.79
CA SER A 185 -1.62 -14.48 10.27
C SER A 185 -3.00 -14.36 10.91
N ASP A 186 -3.06 -14.18 12.23
CA ASP A 186 -4.29 -14.37 13.00
C ASP A 186 -4.99 -13.03 13.32
N ASP A 187 -4.34 -11.91 13.01
CA ASP A 187 -4.79 -10.53 13.27
C ASP A 187 -4.89 -9.73 11.96
N ASP A 188 -5.71 -10.23 11.03
CA ASP A 188 -5.78 -9.79 9.63
C ASP A 188 -6.58 -8.49 9.41
N TRP A 189 -6.25 -7.44 10.16
CA TRP A 189 -6.86 -6.11 9.99
C TRP A 189 -6.38 -5.39 8.71
N ILE A 190 -5.36 -5.93 8.04
CA ILE A 190 -4.71 -5.33 6.86
C ILE A 190 -5.26 -5.85 5.52
N SER A 191 -6.10 -6.88 5.51
CA SER A 191 -6.56 -7.56 4.29
C SER A 191 -7.31 -6.67 3.30
N ASP A 192 -8.04 -5.67 3.81
CA ASP A 192 -8.87 -4.77 2.99
C ASP A 192 -8.17 -3.43 2.68
N LEU A 193 -6.91 -3.26 3.09
CA LEU A 193 -6.17 -2.04 2.80
C LEU A 193 -5.88 -1.91 1.30
N PRO A 194 -5.95 -0.69 0.73
CA PRO A 194 -5.68 -0.45 -0.68
C PRO A 194 -4.16 -0.34 -0.95
N ILE A 195 -3.44 -1.40 -0.59
CA ILE A 195 -1.99 -1.57 -0.76
C ILE A 195 -1.69 -2.68 -1.75
N ASP A 196 -0.55 -2.56 -2.43
CA ASP A 196 -0.06 -3.54 -3.38
C ASP A 196 0.64 -4.72 -2.69
N GLU A 197 1.24 -4.46 -1.52
CA GLU A 197 2.04 -5.43 -0.78
C GLU A 197 2.12 -5.04 0.71
N ALA A 198 2.06 -6.05 1.59
CA ALA A 198 2.48 -5.94 2.97
C ALA A 198 3.67 -6.88 3.18
N VAL A 199 4.79 -6.36 3.69
CA VAL A 199 6.02 -7.12 3.87
C VAL A 199 6.07 -7.67 5.30
N PRO A 200 5.76 -8.96 5.55
CA PRO A 200 5.84 -9.55 6.87
C PRO A 200 7.30 -9.61 7.35
N MET A 201 7.58 -8.92 8.45
CA MET A 201 8.91 -8.83 9.05
C MET A 201 9.16 -10.08 9.90
N LEU A 202 9.95 -11.02 9.36
CA LEU A 202 10.19 -12.33 9.97
C LEU A 202 11.39 -12.37 10.92
N PHE A 203 11.72 -11.23 11.52
CA PHE A 203 12.80 -11.08 12.49
C PHE A 203 12.29 -10.23 13.65
N ARG A 204 12.88 -10.37 14.83
CA ARG A 204 12.47 -9.59 16.03
C ARG A 204 10.97 -9.72 16.34
N MET A 205 10.34 -10.83 15.95
CA MET A 205 8.90 -11.08 16.02
C MET A 205 8.34 -11.22 17.46
N GLY A 206 9.17 -11.14 18.49
CA GLY A 206 8.72 -11.29 19.87
C GLY A 206 8.11 -12.69 20.17
N PRO A 207 7.09 -12.76 21.04
CA PRO A 207 6.55 -14.03 21.55
C PRO A 207 6.01 -14.99 20.47
N ASP A 208 5.36 -14.47 19.43
CA ASP A 208 4.70 -15.27 18.40
C ASP A 208 5.69 -15.86 17.37
N GLY A 209 6.95 -15.41 17.41
CA GLY A 209 7.94 -15.73 16.38
C GLY A 209 8.22 -17.22 16.21
N ARG A 210 8.16 -18.04 17.28
CA ARG A 210 8.36 -19.49 17.16
C ARG A 210 7.24 -20.16 16.36
N GLN A 211 5.99 -19.79 16.64
CA GLN A 211 4.84 -20.37 15.97
C GLN A 211 4.83 -20.01 14.49
N ILE A 212 5.08 -18.74 14.16
CA ILE A 212 5.14 -18.27 12.77
C ILE A 212 6.25 -18.97 12.00
N ARG A 213 7.46 -19.10 12.57
CA ARG A 213 8.57 -19.83 11.93
C ARG A 213 8.22 -21.29 11.64
N ASN A 214 7.57 -21.97 12.59
CA ASN A 214 7.21 -23.38 12.42
C ASN A 214 6.19 -23.56 11.29
N ARG A 215 5.18 -22.68 11.19
CA ARG A 215 4.20 -22.67 10.09
C ARG A 215 4.86 -22.42 8.74
N LEU A 216 5.74 -21.43 8.64
CA LEU A 216 6.46 -21.17 7.38
C LEU A 216 7.38 -22.34 7.00
N ALA A 217 8.03 -22.98 7.98
CA ALA A 217 8.88 -24.15 7.75
C ALA A 217 8.10 -25.40 7.32
N SER A 218 6.81 -25.54 7.69
CA SER A 218 5.91 -26.59 7.19
C SER A 218 5.33 -26.27 5.81
N GLY A 219 5.68 -25.13 5.22
CA GLY A 219 5.21 -24.69 3.90
C GLY A 219 3.86 -23.99 3.93
N GLU A 220 3.33 -23.63 5.10
CA GLU A 220 2.12 -22.81 5.18
C GLU A 220 2.38 -21.40 4.64
N GLU A 221 1.35 -20.81 4.04
CA GLU A 221 1.38 -19.42 3.59
C GLU A 221 0.68 -18.49 4.59
N PHE A 222 1.00 -17.20 4.50
CA PHE A 222 0.22 -16.19 5.21
C PHE A 222 -1.22 -16.13 4.67
N PRO A 223 -2.26 -16.24 5.53
CA PRO A 223 -3.64 -16.14 5.11
C PRO A 223 -3.98 -14.77 4.51
N SER A 224 -3.44 -13.68 5.07
CA SER A 224 -3.67 -12.33 4.56
C SER A 224 -3.11 -12.19 3.13
N ARG A 225 -3.98 -11.82 2.18
CA ARG A 225 -3.63 -11.69 0.76
C ARG A 225 -2.43 -10.76 0.50
N PRO A 226 -2.33 -9.54 1.08
CA PRO A 226 -1.21 -8.64 0.81
C PRO A 226 0.16 -9.19 1.25
N CYS A 227 0.20 -10.19 2.14
CA CYS A 227 1.45 -10.75 2.67
C CYS A 227 1.98 -11.98 1.92
N ARG A 228 1.30 -12.45 0.87
CA ARG A 228 1.63 -13.74 0.24
C ARG A 228 2.85 -13.69 -0.68
N ASN A 229 3.26 -12.51 -1.13
CA ASN A 229 4.24 -12.38 -2.21
C ASN A 229 5.65 -12.07 -1.73
N SER A 230 5.85 -11.73 -0.45
CA SER A 230 7.16 -11.35 0.06
C SER A 230 7.41 -11.71 1.51
N TYR A 231 8.69 -11.63 1.90
CA TYR A 231 9.17 -11.75 3.27
C TYR A 231 10.18 -10.65 3.56
N GLY A 232 10.14 -10.10 4.77
CA GLY A 232 11.22 -9.31 5.37
C GLY A 232 12.09 -10.20 6.24
N ILE A 233 13.41 -10.20 6.03
CA ILE A 233 14.38 -10.92 6.86
C ILE A 233 15.51 -10.00 7.31
N SER A 234 16.19 -10.35 8.40
CA SER A 234 17.39 -9.65 8.83
C SER A 234 18.61 -10.56 8.75
N THR A 235 19.77 -10.02 8.32
CA THR A 235 21.00 -10.81 8.12
C THR A 235 21.56 -11.41 9.42
N ASP A 236 21.22 -10.84 10.57
CA ASP A 236 21.56 -11.31 11.91
C ASP A 236 20.56 -12.32 12.50
N GLU A 237 19.42 -12.56 11.83
CA GLU A 237 18.40 -13.53 12.22
C GLU A 237 17.98 -14.40 11.02
N PRO A 238 18.90 -15.21 10.46
CA PRO A 238 18.64 -15.94 9.22
C PRO A 238 17.53 -16.98 9.37
N LEU A 239 16.63 -17.00 8.39
CA LEU A 239 15.60 -18.02 8.26
C LEU A 239 15.93 -18.99 7.13
N ARG A 240 15.70 -20.27 7.38
CA ARG A 240 15.89 -21.34 6.41
C ARG A 240 14.56 -21.71 5.75
N ASN A 241 14.63 -22.34 4.59
CA ASN A 241 13.48 -22.92 3.88
C ASN A 241 12.39 -21.90 3.48
N LEU A 242 12.74 -20.63 3.35
CA LEU A 242 11.83 -19.65 2.76
C LEU A 242 11.72 -19.89 1.26
N SER A 243 10.49 -19.85 0.73
CA SER A 243 10.24 -20.00 -0.69
C SER A 243 11.09 -19.02 -1.53
N ALA A 244 11.82 -19.56 -2.51
CA ALA A 244 12.54 -18.76 -3.52
C ALA A 244 11.59 -18.01 -4.47
N ALA A 245 10.32 -18.43 -4.54
CA ALA A 245 9.31 -17.82 -5.40
C ALA A 245 8.85 -16.44 -4.91
N LYS A 246 9.05 -16.10 -3.62
CA LYS A 246 8.61 -14.84 -3.02
C LYS A 246 9.69 -13.75 -3.12
N ARG A 247 9.32 -12.47 -3.11
CA ARG A 247 10.29 -11.37 -3.00
C ARG A 247 10.87 -11.32 -1.59
N LEU A 248 12.14 -10.96 -1.47
CA LEU A 248 12.87 -10.93 -0.21
C LEU A 248 13.37 -9.51 0.06
N TYR A 249 12.82 -8.88 1.09
CA TYR A 249 13.31 -7.62 1.64
C TYR A 249 14.34 -7.95 2.72
N VAL A 250 15.58 -7.50 2.53
CA VAL A 250 16.68 -7.87 3.41
C VAL A 250 17.14 -6.66 4.20
N PHE A 251 17.08 -6.80 5.52
CA PHE A 251 17.53 -5.82 6.49
C PHE A 251 18.91 -6.23 6.98
N ASN A 252 19.80 -5.25 7.14
CA ASN A 252 21.15 -5.50 7.62
C ASN A 252 21.52 -4.49 8.70
N PRO A 253 21.72 -4.90 9.97
CA PRO A 253 22.15 -4.00 11.03
C PRO A 253 23.57 -3.46 10.77
N GLY A 254 24.44 -4.24 10.14
CA GLY A 254 25.79 -3.84 9.70
C GLY A 254 25.79 -3.20 8.31
N ALA A 255 26.96 -2.78 7.82
CA ALA A 255 27.08 -2.18 6.48
C ALA A 255 26.81 -3.19 5.35
N TRP A 256 26.35 -2.68 4.21
CA TRP A 256 26.29 -3.47 2.98
C TRP A 256 27.69 -3.63 2.39
N THR A 257 28.03 -4.85 2.01
CA THR A 257 29.27 -5.19 1.31
C THR A 257 28.92 -6.07 0.13
N GLU A 258 29.80 -6.11 -0.87
CA GLU A 258 29.63 -7.01 -2.00
C GLU A 258 29.53 -8.48 -1.55
N ILE A 259 30.30 -8.87 -0.53
CA ILE A 259 30.25 -10.22 0.05
C ILE A 259 28.88 -10.50 0.67
N SER A 260 28.34 -9.57 1.48
CA SER A 260 27.05 -9.77 2.14
C SER A 260 25.89 -9.84 1.13
N VAL A 261 25.94 -9.03 0.07
CA VAL A 261 24.91 -9.05 -0.98
C VAL A 261 25.01 -10.34 -1.81
N ARG A 262 26.22 -10.75 -2.22
CA ARG A 262 26.42 -12.01 -2.96
C ARG A 262 25.90 -13.22 -2.20
N ALA A 263 26.17 -13.30 -0.90
CA ALA A 263 25.66 -14.38 -0.05
C ALA A 263 24.12 -14.48 -0.06
N ILE A 264 23.42 -13.34 -0.13
CA ILE A 264 21.97 -13.28 -0.24
C ILE A 264 21.53 -13.74 -1.63
N THR A 265 22.08 -13.14 -2.70
CA THR A 265 21.64 -13.42 -4.07
C THR A 265 21.90 -14.87 -4.47
N ASP A 266 23.02 -15.46 -4.04
CA ASP A 266 23.36 -16.85 -4.32
C ASP A 266 22.42 -17.83 -3.59
N SER A 267 21.89 -17.45 -2.42
CA SER A 267 20.90 -18.27 -1.71
C SER A 267 19.51 -18.31 -2.37
N ARG A 268 19.30 -17.47 -3.40
CA ARG A 268 18.02 -17.31 -4.11
C ARG A 268 18.04 -17.88 -5.54
N ARG A 269 19.21 -18.32 -6.02
CA ARG A 269 19.38 -19.03 -7.30
C ARG A 269 19.04 -20.50 -7.12
#